data_AF-A0A969F288-F1
#
_entry.id   AF-A0A969F288-F1
#
_cell.length_a   1.000
_cell.length_b   1.000
_cell.length_c   1.000
_cell.angle_alpha   90.00
_cell.angle_beta   90.00
_cell.angle_gamma   90.00
#
_symmetry.space_group_name_H-M   'P 1'
#
loop_
_entity.id
_entity.type
_entity.pdbx_description
1 polymer ?
#
loop_
_entity_poly.entity_id
_entity_poly.type
_entity_poly.pdbx_seq_one_letter_code
_entity_poly.pdbx_strand_id
1 'polypeptide(L)'
;LSYIVPTRNECASCHASDHTSGALQPIGLAARHLDKDYAHYADGAAAQLPRWVSRGVLDALPPAGVRNSVWRAGASDNLEDRARSYLDINCGHCHNPKGSADTSGLFLDRFTSFGRTLGVCKPPVASGRGSGGRASAIVPGDADASILVYRMAATDPAEMMPEIGRTTAHAAGVDLIRRWVDSLAEVDCDRRSSL
;
A
#
# COMPACT_ATOMS: atom_id res chain seq x y z
N LEU A 1 16.95 6.89 -19.17
CA LEU A 1 16.68 5.76 -18.24
C LEU A 1 17.28 4.50 -18.83
N SER A 2 18.12 3.80 -18.07
CA SER A 2 18.64 2.49 -18.45
C SER A 2 17.66 1.43 -17.96
N TYR A 3 17.18 0.57 -18.86
CA TYR A 3 16.30 -0.55 -18.52
C TYR A 3 17.12 -1.65 -17.83
N ILE A 4 16.63 -2.16 -16.69
CA ILE A 4 17.27 -3.21 -15.91
C ILE A 4 16.31 -4.40 -15.84
N VAL A 5 16.84 -5.60 -16.10
CA VAL A 5 16.09 -6.86 -15.93
C VAL A 5 16.41 -7.41 -14.54
N PRO A 6 15.41 -7.62 -13.66
CA PRO A 6 15.65 -8.20 -12.34
C PRO A 6 16.15 -9.64 -12.41
N THR A 7 17.03 -9.99 -11.48
CA THR A 7 17.44 -11.36 -11.17
C THR A 7 16.27 -12.16 -10.60
N ARG A 8 16.37 -13.50 -10.61
CA ARG A 8 15.36 -14.37 -10.00
C ARG A 8 15.07 -14.03 -8.53
N ASN A 9 16.09 -13.63 -7.78
CA ASN A 9 15.94 -13.28 -6.37
C ASN A 9 15.17 -11.96 -6.20
N GLU A 10 15.42 -10.97 -7.06
CA GLU A 10 14.64 -9.73 -7.09
C GLU A 10 13.20 -9.97 -7.57
N CYS A 11 12.98 -10.90 -8.51
CA CYS A 11 11.63 -11.35 -8.84
C CYS A 11 10.93 -11.94 -7.61
N ALA A 12 11.64 -12.77 -6.83
CA ALA A 12 11.11 -13.41 -5.64
C ALA A 12 10.73 -12.42 -4.54
N SER A 13 11.39 -11.26 -4.45
CA SER A 13 11.05 -10.19 -3.49
C SER A 13 9.59 -9.74 -3.57
N CYS A 14 8.95 -9.92 -4.73
CA CYS A 14 7.53 -9.64 -4.92
C CYS A 14 6.73 -10.92 -5.21
N HIS A 15 7.25 -11.82 -6.05
CA HIS A 15 6.52 -13.01 -6.51
C HIS A 15 6.52 -14.19 -5.52
N ALA A 16 7.32 -14.16 -4.45
CA ALA A 16 7.14 -15.07 -3.32
C ALA A 16 6.14 -14.48 -2.32
N SER A 17 4.86 -14.44 -2.71
CA SER A 17 3.78 -13.79 -1.94
C SER A 17 3.55 -14.38 -0.54
N ASP A 18 4.02 -15.60 -0.32
CA ASP A 18 4.23 -16.18 1.00
C ASP A 18 5.74 -16.46 1.17
N HIS A 19 6.42 -15.57 1.89
CA HIS A 19 7.86 -15.63 2.08
C HIS A 19 8.30 -16.85 2.91
N THR A 20 7.39 -17.44 3.70
CA THR A 20 7.66 -18.66 4.48
C THR A 20 7.78 -19.86 3.55
N SER A 21 6.92 -19.93 2.52
CA SER A 21 6.96 -20.99 1.53
C SER A 21 8.03 -20.78 0.45
N GLY A 22 8.31 -19.52 0.10
CA GLY A 22 9.21 -19.14 -0.99
C GLY A 22 8.71 -19.50 -2.40
N ALA A 23 7.48 -19.97 -2.55
CA ALA A 23 6.91 -20.37 -3.84
C ALA A 23 6.61 -19.15 -4.71
N LEU A 24 7.12 -19.15 -5.94
CA LEU A 24 6.86 -18.07 -6.89
C LEU A 24 5.45 -18.18 -7.48
N GLN A 25 4.68 -17.11 -7.36
CA GLN A 25 3.34 -16.96 -7.92
C GLN A 25 3.20 -15.58 -8.59
N PRO A 26 2.39 -15.45 -9.65
CA PRO A 26 2.07 -14.15 -10.21
C PRO A 26 1.45 -13.23 -9.16
N ILE A 27 1.91 -11.99 -9.09
CA ILE A 27 1.24 -10.95 -8.33
C ILE A 27 0.15 -10.39 -9.23
N GLY A 28 -1.09 -10.67 -8.87
CA GLY A 28 -2.26 -10.24 -9.60
C GLY A 28 -3.00 -9.13 -8.89
N LEU A 29 -3.91 -8.51 -9.63
CA LEU A 29 -4.96 -7.69 -9.03
C LEU A 29 -5.87 -8.59 -8.18
N ALA A 30 -6.10 -8.21 -6.92
CA ALA A 30 -7.19 -8.76 -6.14
C ALA A 30 -8.55 -8.23 -6.64
N ALA A 31 -9.63 -8.97 -6.38
CA ALA A 31 -10.98 -8.60 -6.80
C ALA A 31 -11.38 -7.18 -6.37
N ARG A 32 -10.93 -6.73 -5.19
CA ARG A 32 -11.10 -5.36 -4.69
C ARG A 32 -10.58 -4.24 -5.58
N HIS A 33 -9.56 -4.52 -6.41
CA HIS A 33 -9.01 -3.56 -7.37
C HIS A 33 -9.84 -3.49 -8.67
N LEU A 34 -10.71 -4.48 -8.87
CA LEU A 34 -11.50 -4.68 -10.07
C LEU A 34 -12.99 -4.46 -9.83
N ASP A 35 -13.40 -4.33 -8.56
CA ASP A 35 -14.77 -4.04 -8.15
C ASP A 35 -15.10 -2.57 -8.42
N LYS A 36 -15.53 -2.28 -9.64
CA LYS A 36 -15.91 -0.94 -10.08
C LYS A 36 -17.04 -0.98 -11.09
N ASP A 37 -17.73 0.14 -11.18
CA ASP A 37 -18.67 0.41 -12.25
C ASP A 37 -17.91 0.78 -13.52
N TYR A 38 -18.23 0.12 -14.62
CA TYR A 38 -17.59 0.35 -15.90
C TYR A 38 -18.63 0.88 -16.91
N ALA A 39 -18.45 2.13 -17.32
CA ALA A 39 -19.43 2.86 -18.14
C ALA A 39 -19.38 2.51 -19.64
N HIS A 40 -18.32 1.83 -20.09
CA HIS A 40 -18.00 1.70 -21.52
C HIS A 40 -18.15 0.28 -22.05
N TYR A 41 -19.02 -0.55 -21.49
CA TYR A 41 -19.40 -1.78 -22.20
C TYR A 41 -20.29 -1.44 -23.39
N ALA A 42 -20.22 -2.27 -24.44
CA ALA A 42 -21.00 -2.09 -25.66
C ALA A 42 -22.53 -2.12 -25.43
N ASP A 43 -22.98 -2.80 -24.38
CA ASP A 43 -24.38 -2.93 -23.95
C ASP A 43 -24.73 -2.01 -22.77
N GLY A 44 -23.88 -1.04 -22.44
CA GLY A 44 -24.13 -0.02 -21.42
C GLY A 44 -23.36 -0.20 -20.12
N ALA A 45 -23.52 0.75 -19.20
CA ALA A 45 -22.80 0.74 -17.93
C ALA A 45 -23.19 -0.46 -17.05
N ALA A 46 -22.21 -1.12 -16.42
CA ALA A 46 -22.47 -2.21 -15.50
C ALA A 46 -21.37 -2.34 -14.44
N ALA A 47 -21.72 -2.94 -13.29
CA ALA A 47 -20.73 -3.39 -12.31
C ALA A 47 -19.87 -4.51 -12.91
N GLN A 48 -18.55 -4.34 -12.84
CA GLN A 48 -17.59 -5.17 -13.56
C GLN A 48 -17.58 -6.63 -13.08
N LEU A 49 -17.48 -6.87 -11.76
CA LEU A 49 -17.40 -8.24 -11.24
C LEU A 49 -18.69 -9.05 -11.45
N PRO A 50 -19.90 -8.53 -11.17
CA PRO A 50 -21.14 -9.25 -11.47
C PRO A 50 -21.27 -9.60 -12.96
N ARG A 51 -20.86 -8.67 -13.83
CA ARG A 51 -20.86 -8.93 -15.27
C ARG A 51 -19.90 -10.07 -15.63
N TRP A 52 -18.69 -10.08 -15.08
CA TRP A 52 -17.73 -11.16 -15.33
C TRP A 52 -18.23 -12.52 -14.87
N VAL A 53 -18.93 -12.59 -13.74
CA VAL A 53 -19.62 -13.81 -13.30
C VAL A 53 -20.70 -14.23 -14.29
N SER A 54 -21.57 -13.30 -14.73
CA SER A 54 -22.63 -13.60 -15.71
C SER A 54 -22.12 -14.09 -17.07
N ARG A 55 -20.86 -13.79 -17.39
CA ARG A 55 -20.18 -14.17 -18.64
C ARG A 55 -19.27 -15.40 -18.48
N GLY A 56 -19.21 -16.00 -17.28
CA GLY A 56 -18.36 -17.16 -17.00
C GLY A 56 -16.85 -16.86 -16.97
N VAL A 57 -16.46 -15.59 -16.80
CA VAL A 57 -15.05 -15.19 -16.61
C VAL A 57 -14.60 -15.43 -15.17
N LEU A 58 -15.52 -15.34 -14.21
CA LEU A 58 -15.32 -15.65 -12.80
C LEU A 58 -16.38 -16.63 -12.32
N ASP A 59 -16.00 -17.56 -11.44
CA ASP A 59 -16.93 -18.54 -10.89
C ASP A 59 -17.89 -17.93 -9.87
N ALA A 60 -17.41 -16.96 -9.08
CA ALA A 60 -18.17 -16.34 -8.00
C ALA A 60 -17.71 -14.90 -7.73
N LEU A 61 -18.56 -14.14 -7.03
CA LEU A 61 -18.22 -12.84 -6.49
C LEU A 61 -17.35 -12.98 -5.22
N PRO A 62 -16.44 -12.02 -4.94
CA PRO A 62 -15.78 -11.94 -3.65
C PRO A 62 -16.79 -11.60 -2.54
N PRO A 63 -16.40 -11.75 -1.26
CA PRO A 63 -17.18 -11.21 -0.14
C PRO A 63 -17.53 -9.73 -0.35
N ALA A 64 -18.71 -9.31 0.13
CA ALA A 64 -19.13 -7.91 0.03
C ALA A 64 -18.21 -6.98 0.83
N GLY A 65 -18.17 -5.70 0.45
CA GLY A 65 -17.43 -4.66 1.18
C GLY A 65 -15.92 -4.65 0.92
N VAL A 66 -15.44 -5.38 -0.09
CA VAL A 66 -14.01 -5.46 -0.39
C VAL A 66 -13.50 -4.35 -1.32
N ARG A 67 -14.37 -3.57 -1.98
CA ARG A 67 -14.00 -2.57 -3.00
C ARG A 67 -12.97 -1.55 -2.50
N ASN A 68 -11.88 -1.37 -3.25
CA ASN A 68 -10.98 -0.25 -3.06
C ASN A 68 -11.54 1.03 -3.68
N SER A 69 -11.27 2.15 -3.04
CA SER A 69 -11.62 3.49 -3.51
C SER A 69 -10.70 3.96 -4.65
N VAL A 70 -11.23 4.89 -5.45
CA VAL A 70 -10.43 5.57 -6.48
C VAL A 70 -9.52 6.60 -5.80
N TRP A 71 -8.22 6.29 -5.73
CA TRP A 71 -7.26 7.14 -4.99
C TRP A 71 -7.06 8.55 -5.58
N ARG A 72 -7.32 8.74 -6.88
CA ARG A 72 -7.02 9.96 -7.64
C ARG A 72 -7.71 11.20 -7.10
N ALA A 73 -7.10 12.36 -7.31
CA ALA A 73 -7.69 13.66 -6.98
C ALA A 73 -9.06 13.84 -7.66
N GLY A 74 -10.02 14.44 -6.93
CA GLY A 74 -11.38 14.65 -7.41
C GLY A 74 -12.32 13.44 -7.28
N ALA A 75 -11.83 12.28 -6.81
CA ALA A 75 -12.72 11.19 -6.43
C ALA A 75 -13.60 11.59 -5.23
N SER A 76 -14.85 11.13 -5.24
CA SER A 76 -15.85 11.41 -4.19
C SER A 76 -15.61 10.63 -2.90
N ASP A 77 -14.83 9.55 -2.95
CA ASP A 77 -14.44 8.77 -1.78
C ASP A 77 -13.68 9.64 -0.76
N ASN A 78 -13.85 9.33 0.54
CA ASN A 78 -13.17 10.07 1.60
C ASN A 78 -11.64 9.87 1.55
N LEU A 79 -10.92 10.79 2.18
CA LEU A 79 -9.46 10.86 2.10
C LEU A 79 -8.78 9.59 2.63
N GLU A 80 -9.27 9.05 3.74
CA GLU A 80 -8.71 7.83 4.33
C GLU A 80 -8.87 6.64 3.39
N ASP A 81 -10.08 6.36 2.90
CA ASP A 81 -10.29 5.21 2.02
C ASP A 81 -9.46 5.28 0.74
N ARG A 82 -9.27 6.49 0.19
CA ARG A 82 -8.38 6.74 -0.94
C ARG A 82 -6.92 6.45 -0.62
N ALA A 83 -6.44 6.94 0.53
CA ALA A 83 -5.07 6.71 0.99
C ALA A 83 -4.80 5.23 1.30
N ARG A 84 -5.72 4.58 2.03
CA ARG A 84 -5.62 3.15 2.38
C ARG A 84 -5.68 2.28 1.12
N SER A 85 -6.52 2.61 0.14
CA SER A 85 -6.58 1.91 -1.15
C SER A 85 -5.31 2.09 -1.99
N TYR A 86 -4.69 3.27 -1.93
CA TYR A 86 -3.41 3.53 -2.58
C TYR A 86 -2.28 2.70 -1.96
N LEU A 87 -2.21 2.65 -0.63
CA LEU A 87 -1.22 1.85 0.09
C LEU A 87 -1.43 0.35 -0.15
N ASP A 88 -2.68 -0.10 -0.20
CA ASP A 88 -3.01 -1.50 -0.44
C ASP A 88 -2.48 -2.00 -1.80
N ILE A 89 -2.82 -1.31 -2.90
CA ILE A 89 -2.40 -1.73 -4.25
C ILE A 89 -0.89 -1.56 -4.49
N ASN A 90 -0.25 -0.54 -3.89
CA ASN A 90 1.17 -0.24 -4.16
C ASN A 90 2.14 -0.84 -3.15
N CYS A 91 1.68 -1.23 -1.96
CA CYS A 91 2.55 -1.65 -0.85
C CYS A 91 2.05 -2.90 -0.13
N GLY A 92 0.72 -3.13 -0.09
CA GLY A 92 0.09 -4.20 0.68
C GLY A 92 0.58 -5.61 0.32
N HIS A 93 1.03 -5.83 -0.92
CA HIS A 93 1.56 -7.14 -1.33
C HIS A 93 2.88 -7.51 -0.64
N CYS A 94 3.71 -6.53 -0.24
CA CYS A 94 4.91 -6.75 0.58
C CYS A 94 4.60 -6.59 2.06
N HIS A 95 3.86 -5.53 2.40
CA HIS A 95 3.53 -5.13 3.76
C HIS A 95 2.24 -5.81 4.24
N ASN A 96 2.32 -7.12 4.44
CA ASN A 96 1.26 -7.94 5.03
C ASN A 96 1.88 -9.09 5.84
N PRO A 97 1.11 -9.87 6.62
CA PRO A 97 1.64 -10.91 7.50
C PRO A 97 2.40 -12.06 6.82
N LYS A 98 2.30 -12.21 5.49
CA LYS A 98 2.98 -13.25 4.71
C LYS A 98 3.98 -12.71 3.68
N GLY A 99 3.90 -11.42 3.37
CA GLY A 99 4.71 -10.77 2.37
C GLY A 99 6.17 -10.61 2.80
N SER A 100 7.01 -10.11 1.90
CA SER A 100 8.45 -9.96 2.11
C SER A 100 8.84 -8.91 3.17
N ALA A 101 7.91 -8.06 3.60
CA ALA A 101 8.14 -7.05 4.64
C ALA A 101 7.42 -7.38 5.95
N ASP A 102 6.99 -8.63 6.16
CA ASP A 102 6.24 -9.06 7.35
C ASP A 102 7.00 -8.81 8.67
N THR A 103 8.31 -9.07 8.70
CA THR A 103 9.20 -8.84 9.84
C THR A 103 9.30 -7.38 10.25
N SER A 104 8.93 -6.45 9.35
CA SER A 104 8.83 -5.03 9.71
C SER A 104 7.68 -4.75 10.68
N GLY A 105 6.65 -5.62 10.72
CA GLY A 105 5.41 -5.40 11.47
C GLY A 105 4.58 -4.19 10.99
N LEU A 106 4.89 -3.64 9.81
CA LEU A 106 4.12 -2.58 9.15
C LEU A 106 3.23 -3.25 8.10
N PHE A 107 1.92 -3.23 8.31
CA PHE A 107 0.96 -3.79 7.36
C PHE A 107 0.12 -2.71 6.71
N LEU A 108 0.09 -2.74 5.37
CA LEU A 108 -0.50 -1.72 4.53
C LEU A 108 -1.67 -2.25 3.67
N ASP A 109 -2.10 -3.48 3.93
CA ASP A 109 -3.36 -4.01 3.39
C ASP A 109 -4.55 -3.13 3.83
N ARG A 110 -5.53 -3.01 2.93
CA ARG A 110 -6.74 -2.18 3.06
C ARG A 110 -7.47 -2.39 4.38
N PHE A 111 -7.49 -3.61 4.92
CA PHE A 111 -8.27 -3.98 6.10
C PHE A 111 -7.46 -3.95 7.40
N THR A 112 -6.19 -3.54 7.35
CA THR A 112 -5.40 -3.35 8.56
C THR A 112 -6.06 -2.28 9.45
N SER A 113 -6.38 -2.63 10.69
CA SER A 113 -6.95 -1.69 11.65
C SER A 113 -6.01 -0.51 11.92
N PHE A 114 -6.59 0.66 12.16
CA PHE A 114 -5.83 1.83 12.57
C PHE A 114 -5.11 1.57 13.90
N GLY A 115 -3.82 1.91 13.95
CA GLY A 115 -2.99 1.68 15.14
C GLY A 115 -1.55 1.31 14.78
N ARG A 116 -0.85 0.71 15.75
CA ARG A 116 0.59 0.45 15.65
C ARG A 116 0.95 -0.45 14.46
N THR A 117 0.14 -1.46 14.15
CA THR A 117 0.35 -2.37 13.02
C THR A 117 0.26 -1.66 11.66
N LEU A 118 -0.61 -0.65 11.55
CA LEU A 118 -0.68 0.23 10.37
C LEU A 118 0.51 1.20 10.30
N GLY A 119 1.25 1.39 11.40
CA GLY A 119 2.43 2.24 11.46
C GLY A 119 2.28 3.45 12.39
N VAL A 120 1.12 3.65 13.01
CA VAL A 120 0.87 4.78 13.92
C VAL A 120 1.82 4.72 15.11
N CYS A 121 2.67 5.75 15.27
CA CYS A 121 3.74 5.83 16.27
C CYS A 121 4.62 4.58 16.35
N LYS A 122 4.72 3.83 15.24
CA LYS A 122 5.47 2.58 15.21
C LYS A 122 6.94 2.89 14.94
N PRO A 123 7.87 2.52 15.84
CA PRO A 123 9.29 2.73 15.57
C PRO A 123 9.78 1.86 14.39
N PRO A 124 10.84 2.30 13.68
CA PRO A 124 11.49 1.48 12.67
C PRO A 124 12.10 0.22 13.32
N VAL A 125 12.04 -0.91 12.61
CA VAL A 125 12.69 -2.15 13.06
C VAL A 125 14.20 -2.07 12.87
N ALA A 126 14.64 -1.45 11.79
CA ALA A 126 16.05 -1.17 11.52
C ALA A 126 16.30 0.35 11.49
N SER A 127 17.24 0.82 12.31
CA SER A 127 17.76 2.18 12.23
C SER A 127 18.75 2.28 11.06
N GLY A 128 18.69 3.38 10.30
CA GLY A 128 19.56 3.57 9.13
C GLY A 128 19.03 4.63 8.18
N ARG A 129 19.63 4.73 7.00
CA ARG A 129 19.27 5.74 5.97
C ARG A 129 17.79 5.71 5.61
N GLY A 130 17.17 4.52 5.60
CA GLY A 130 15.74 4.33 5.36
C GLY A 130 14.82 5.05 6.35
N SER A 131 15.24 5.36 7.59
CA SER A 131 14.42 6.17 8.49
C SER A 131 14.54 7.67 8.20
N GLY A 132 15.61 8.11 7.54
CA GLY A 132 15.88 9.53 7.31
C GLY A 132 15.94 10.34 8.60
N GLY A 133 16.37 9.73 9.72
CA GLY A 133 16.41 10.37 11.03
C GLY A 133 15.07 10.44 11.78
N ARG A 134 14.00 9.87 11.23
CA ARG A 134 12.65 9.90 11.83
C ARG A 134 12.44 8.74 12.80
N ALA A 135 11.62 8.98 13.82
CA ALA A 135 11.38 8.04 14.90
C ALA A 135 10.25 7.04 14.63
N SER A 136 9.28 7.37 13.76
CA SER A 136 8.05 6.59 13.58
C SER A 136 7.63 6.42 12.12
N ALA A 137 6.99 5.29 11.81
CA ALA A 137 6.47 4.99 10.48
C ALA A 137 5.43 6.02 10.04
N ILE A 138 4.45 6.30 10.88
CA ILE A 138 3.44 7.36 10.74
C ILE A 138 3.36 8.13 12.05
N VAL A 139 3.51 9.45 11.97
CA VAL A 139 3.22 10.41 13.04
C VAL A 139 1.91 11.10 12.68
N PRO A 140 0.80 10.81 13.37
CA PRO A 140 -0.48 11.46 13.09
C PRO A 140 -0.37 12.98 13.20
N GLY A 141 -0.81 13.70 12.18
CA GLY A 141 -0.73 15.16 12.10
C GLY A 141 0.62 15.71 11.60
N ASP A 142 1.64 14.87 11.39
CA ASP A 142 2.96 15.31 10.91
C ASP A 142 3.53 14.36 9.84
N ALA A 143 3.21 14.65 8.59
CA ALA A 143 3.74 13.92 7.44
C ALA A 143 5.27 14.06 7.29
N ASP A 144 5.87 15.17 7.70
CA ASP A 144 7.31 15.40 7.54
C ASP A 144 8.14 14.62 8.55
N ALA A 145 7.60 14.36 9.75
CA ALA A 145 8.16 13.44 10.74
C ALA A 145 7.92 11.95 10.44
N SER A 146 7.11 11.62 9.42
CA SER A 146 6.72 10.23 9.11
C SER A 146 7.67 9.53 8.14
N ILE A 147 8.22 8.37 8.53
CA ILE A 147 9.12 7.56 7.67
C ILE A 147 8.42 7.15 6.38
N LEU A 148 7.13 6.79 6.44
CA LEU A 148 6.36 6.33 5.28
C LEU A 148 6.40 7.35 4.13
N VAL A 149 6.09 8.61 4.42
CA VAL A 149 6.07 9.71 3.46
C VAL A 149 7.47 9.96 2.89
N TYR A 150 8.49 9.98 3.77
CA TYR A 150 9.88 10.16 3.38
C TYR A 150 10.35 9.10 2.37
N ARG A 151 10.16 7.82 2.69
CA ARG A 151 10.60 6.72 1.82
C ARG A 151 9.83 6.67 0.51
N MET A 152 8.55 7.05 0.52
CA MET A 152 7.78 7.17 -0.72
C MET A 152 8.33 8.26 -1.64
N ALA A 153 8.84 9.37 -1.10
CA ALA A 153 9.40 10.48 -1.87
C ALA A 153 10.85 10.28 -2.31
N ALA A 154 11.65 9.52 -1.55
CA ALA A 154 13.07 9.30 -1.82
C ALA A 154 13.32 8.52 -3.12
N THR A 155 14.43 8.77 -3.81
CA THR A 155 14.86 8.03 -5.01
C THR A 155 16.21 7.35 -4.86
N ASP A 156 16.91 7.57 -3.73
CA ASP A 156 18.12 6.84 -3.39
C ASP A 156 17.75 5.38 -3.04
N PRO A 157 18.37 4.37 -3.66
CA PRO A 157 18.10 2.96 -3.37
C PRO A 157 18.23 2.56 -1.89
N ALA A 158 19.04 3.27 -1.10
CA ALA A 158 19.20 3.00 0.34
C ALA A 158 18.04 3.55 1.20
N GLU A 159 17.13 4.33 0.60
CA GLU A 159 16.11 5.10 1.31
C GLU A 159 14.71 4.86 0.74
N MET A 160 14.60 4.72 -0.58
CA MET A 160 13.34 4.66 -1.29
C MET A 160 12.49 3.44 -0.94
N MET A 161 11.17 3.58 -1.17
CA MET A 161 10.21 2.48 -1.21
C MET A 161 9.32 2.58 -2.45
N PRO A 162 9.00 1.46 -3.12
CA PRO A 162 9.58 0.12 -2.92
C PRO A 162 11.10 0.09 -3.21
N GLU A 163 11.81 -0.86 -2.61
CA GLU A 163 13.28 -0.98 -2.70
C GLU A 163 13.75 -1.40 -4.10
N ILE A 164 12.84 -1.95 -4.91
CA ILE A 164 13.11 -2.44 -6.25
C ILE A 164 11.99 -2.01 -7.22
N GLY A 165 12.27 -2.05 -8.53
CA GLY A 165 11.26 -1.85 -9.57
C GLY A 165 10.81 -0.41 -9.76
N ARG A 166 11.46 0.56 -9.08
CA ARG A 166 11.15 1.99 -9.19
C ARG A 166 12.41 2.83 -9.37
N THR A 167 12.32 3.87 -10.18
CA THR A 167 13.39 4.88 -10.37
C THR A 167 12.91 6.32 -10.18
N THR A 168 11.60 6.53 -10.03
CA THR A 168 10.98 7.85 -9.87
C THR A 168 9.94 7.83 -8.75
N ALA A 169 9.81 8.92 -8.00
CA ALA A 169 8.72 9.07 -7.04
C ALA A 169 7.38 9.35 -7.74
N HIS A 170 6.30 8.75 -7.24
CA HIS A 170 4.95 9.07 -7.70
C HIS A 170 4.39 10.25 -6.92
N ALA A 171 4.59 11.47 -7.43
CA ALA A 171 4.28 12.71 -6.73
C ALA A 171 2.83 12.80 -6.23
N ALA A 172 1.83 12.43 -7.05
CA ALA A 172 0.43 12.47 -6.66
C ALA A 172 0.08 11.47 -5.54
N GLY A 173 0.74 10.30 -5.53
CA GLY A 173 0.62 9.33 -4.45
C GLY A 173 1.25 9.81 -3.15
N VAL A 174 2.43 10.43 -3.23
CA VAL A 174 3.09 11.06 -2.07
C VAL A 174 2.20 12.15 -1.49
N ASP A 175 1.68 13.06 -2.31
CA ASP A 175 0.77 14.12 -1.89
C ASP A 175 -0.51 13.59 -1.23
N LEU A 176 -1.11 12.52 -1.79
CA LEU A 176 -2.26 11.86 -1.18
C LEU A 176 -1.95 11.36 0.24
N ILE A 177 -0.82 10.67 0.42
CA ILE A 177 -0.46 10.12 1.73
C ILE A 177 -0.05 11.22 2.71
N ARG A 178 0.64 12.27 2.25
CA ARG A 178 0.94 13.46 3.07
C ARG A 178 -0.34 14.05 3.66
N ARG A 179 -1.30 14.40 2.80
CA ARG A 179 -2.60 14.95 3.25
C ARG A 179 -3.33 14.01 4.20
N TRP A 180 -3.31 12.71 3.94
CA TRP A 180 -3.94 11.74 4.83
C TRP A 180 -3.27 11.75 6.21
N VAL A 181 -1.95 11.66 6.29
CA VAL A 181 -1.21 11.69 7.55
C VAL A 181 -1.45 13.00 8.32
N ASP A 182 -1.39 14.15 7.63
CA ASP A 182 -1.64 15.46 8.24
C ASP A 182 -3.09 15.64 8.72
N SER A 183 -4.04 14.89 8.15
CA SER A 183 -5.46 14.92 8.55
C SER A 183 -5.78 14.06 9.78
N LEU A 184 -4.86 13.19 10.18
CA LEU A 184 -5.07 12.32 11.35
C LEU A 184 -5.05 13.15 12.64
N ALA A 185 -5.89 12.79 13.59
CA ALA A 185 -5.85 13.39 14.91
C ALA A 185 -4.48 13.16 15.55
N GLU A 186 -3.86 14.23 16.03
CA GLU A 186 -2.54 14.20 16.65
C GLU A 186 -2.51 13.20 17.82
N VAL A 187 -1.43 12.42 17.87
CA VAL A 187 -1.14 11.49 18.95
C VAL A 187 0.29 11.74 19.41
N ASP A 188 0.48 11.81 20.72
CA ASP A 188 1.80 11.88 21.33
C ASP A 188 2.54 10.54 21.13
N CYS A 189 3.39 10.48 20.11
CA CYS A 189 4.22 9.32 19.81
C CYS A 189 5.43 9.19 20.76
N ASP A 190 5.72 10.20 21.58
CA ASP A 190 6.84 10.20 22.53
C ASP A 190 6.42 9.63 23.90
N ARG A 191 5.11 9.57 24.18
CA ARG A 191 4.56 8.76 25.27
C ARG A 191 4.86 7.29 25.03
N ARG A 192 6.00 6.85 25.55
CA ARG A 192 6.24 5.43 25.82
C ARG A 192 5.06 4.95 26.64
N SER A 193 4.28 4.02 26.09
CA SER A 193 3.19 3.37 26.82
C SER A 193 3.77 2.87 28.14
N SER A 194 3.41 3.55 29.23
CA SER A 194 3.76 3.15 30.59
C SER A 194 3.03 1.85 30.87
N LEU A 195 3.73 0.73 30.67
CA LEU A 195 3.39 -0.58 31.21
C LEU A 195 4.67 -1.19 31.78
#